data_AF-A0A965GTG9-F1
#
_entry.id   AF-A0A965GTG9-F1
#
_cell.length_a   1.000
_cell.length_b   1.000
_cell.length_c   1.000
_cell.angle_alpha   90.00
_cell.angle_beta   90.00
_cell.angle_gamma   90.00
#
_symmetry.space_group_name_H-M   'P 1'
#
loop_
_entity.id
_entity.type
_entity.pdbx_description
1 polymer ?
#
loop_
_entity_poly.entity_id
_entity_poly.type
_entity_poly.pdbx_seq_one_letter_code
_entity_poly.pdbx_strand_id
1 'polypeptide(L)'
;MTREPSDLDLLAEDWVQKLVELSPDFATYAGFKVGEDKLEDTSPEAGAEYNKLQKEMLAKVEATPVRDEIDKVTKLAMTSTLKLSGEIYDSGLWRRDLNPIASPAQGIRDIFDLSPTATVENWENISKR
;
A
#
# COMPACT_ATOMS: atom_id res chain seq x y z
N MET A 1 25.84 -10.26 15.53
CA MET A 1 24.62 -9.91 16.30
C MET A 1 23.57 -9.45 15.30
N THR A 2 22.33 -9.87 15.47
CA THR A 2 21.19 -9.35 14.69
C THR A 2 20.85 -7.94 15.19
N ARG A 3 20.51 -7.02 14.29
CA ARG A 3 20.08 -5.65 14.66
C ARG A 3 18.67 -5.73 15.24
N GLU A 4 18.48 -5.21 16.45
CA GLU A 4 17.15 -5.03 17.02
C GLU A 4 16.38 -3.96 16.21
N PRO A 5 15.10 -4.19 15.84
CA PRO A 5 14.28 -3.21 15.15
C PRO A 5 14.29 -1.84 15.86
N SER A 6 14.38 -0.77 15.09
CA SER A 6 14.23 0.61 15.56
C SER A 6 12.76 1.04 15.53
N ASP A 7 12.47 2.19 16.12
CA ASP A 7 11.13 2.79 16.03
C ASP A 7 10.74 3.12 14.57
N LEU A 8 11.72 3.43 13.71
CA LEU A 8 11.48 3.65 12.28
C LEU A 8 11.14 2.34 11.55
N ASP A 9 11.78 1.24 11.91
CA ASP A 9 11.42 -0.08 11.35
C ASP A 9 9.99 -0.44 11.75
N LEU A 10 9.63 -0.24 13.02
CA LEU A 10 8.26 -0.50 13.50
C LEU A 10 7.22 0.34 12.77
N LEU A 11 7.50 1.63 12.51
CA LEU A 11 6.60 2.47 11.69
C LEU A 11 6.50 1.98 10.24
N ALA A 12 7.58 1.46 9.67
CA ALA A 12 7.56 0.89 8.32
C ALA A 12 6.72 -0.39 8.27
N GLU A 13 6.86 -1.28 9.26
CA GLU A 13 6.04 -2.50 9.40
C GLU A 13 4.56 -2.16 9.60
N ASP A 14 4.26 -1.19 10.48
CA ASP A 14 2.89 -0.71 10.69
C ASP A 14 2.28 -0.13 9.40
N TRP A 15 3.09 0.54 8.57
CA TRP A 15 2.64 1.03 7.28
C TRP A 15 2.29 -0.12 6.33
N VAL A 16 3.11 -1.18 6.28
CA VAL A 16 2.80 -2.38 5.48
C VAL A 16 1.49 -3.03 5.93
N GLN A 17 1.29 -3.19 7.24
CA GLN A 17 0.02 -3.72 7.76
C GLN A 17 -1.16 -2.83 7.38
N LYS A 18 -0.99 -1.50 7.42
CA LYS A 18 -2.01 -0.57 6.96
C LYS A 18 -2.32 -0.73 5.47
N LEU A 19 -1.32 -0.96 4.62
CA LEU A 19 -1.54 -1.22 3.20
C LEU A 19 -2.32 -2.53 2.97
N VAL A 20 -2.03 -3.59 3.73
CA VAL A 20 -2.77 -4.86 3.67
C VAL A 20 -4.24 -4.68 4.08
N GLU A 21 -4.52 -3.81 5.07
CA GLU A 21 -5.88 -3.51 5.49
C GLU A 21 -6.66 -2.68 4.46
N LEU A 22 -5.99 -1.72 3.82
CA LEU A 22 -6.63 -0.79 2.88
C LEU A 22 -6.85 -1.39 1.50
N SER A 23 -5.91 -2.21 1.03
CA SER A 23 -5.86 -2.68 -0.35
C SER A 23 -5.89 -4.21 -0.42
N PRO A 24 -7.04 -4.81 -0.79
CA PRO A 24 -7.14 -6.26 -1.00
C PRO A 24 -6.24 -6.74 -2.15
N ASP A 25 -5.98 -5.88 -3.14
CA ASP A 25 -5.08 -6.16 -4.25
C ASP A 25 -3.63 -6.21 -3.77
N PHE A 26 -3.18 -5.23 -2.97
CA PHE A 26 -1.85 -5.29 -2.34
C PHE A 26 -1.70 -6.49 -1.42
N ALA A 27 -2.73 -6.81 -0.62
CA ALA A 27 -2.71 -7.98 0.25
C ALA A 27 -2.48 -9.26 -0.57
N THR A 28 -3.24 -9.45 -1.65
CA THR A 28 -3.08 -10.59 -2.56
C THR A 28 -1.68 -10.61 -3.21
N TYR A 29 -1.24 -9.47 -3.76
CA TYR A 29 0.07 -9.32 -4.40
C TYR A 29 1.23 -9.65 -3.45
N ALA A 30 1.15 -9.23 -2.19
CA ALA A 30 2.16 -9.46 -1.17
C ALA A 30 2.00 -10.82 -0.45
N GLY A 31 1.00 -11.63 -0.82
CA GLY A 31 0.79 -12.98 -0.29
C GLY A 31 0.07 -13.05 1.07
N PHE A 32 -0.57 -11.96 1.49
CA PHE A 32 -1.45 -11.93 2.66
C PHE A 32 -2.83 -12.49 2.31
N LYS A 33 -3.36 -13.38 3.16
CA LYS A 33 -4.70 -13.98 3.01
C LYS A 33 -5.79 -13.06 3.58
N VAL A 34 -5.89 -11.85 3.05
CA VAL A 34 -6.83 -10.81 3.50
C VAL A 34 -7.56 -10.25 2.27
N GLY A 35 -8.90 -10.26 2.30
CA GLY A 35 -9.71 -9.66 1.23
C GLY A 35 -9.61 -10.38 -0.13
N GLU A 36 -9.33 -11.70 -0.13
CA GLU A 36 -9.17 -12.51 -1.35
C GLU A 36 -10.42 -12.53 -2.25
N ASP A 37 -11.58 -12.14 -1.71
CA ASP A 37 -12.87 -12.05 -2.39
C ASP A 37 -13.30 -10.62 -2.76
N LYS A 38 -12.41 -9.62 -2.64
CA LYS A 38 -12.68 -8.20 -2.86
C LYS A 38 -11.79 -7.59 -3.93
N LEU A 39 -12.27 -6.57 -4.61
CA LEU A 39 -11.50 -5.68 -5.47
C LEU A 39 -11.10 -4.39 -4.73
N GLU A 40 -10.05 -3.74 -5.23
CA GLU A 40 -9.62 -2.40 -4.81
C GLU A 40 -10.76 -1.37 -4.91
N ASP A 41 -10.90 -0.53 -3.88
CA ASP A 41 -11.77 0.63 -3.94
C ASP A 41 -11.02 1.81 -4.56
N THR A 42 -11.34 2.09 -5.83
CA THR A 42 -10.71 3.18 -6.61
C THR A 42 -11.53 4.48 -6.57
N SER A 43 -12.46 4.60 -5.62
CA SER A 43 -13.29 5.79 -5.45
C SER A 43 -12.49 7.01 -4.94
N PRO A 44 -13.01 8.23 -5.16
CA PRO A 44 -12.45 9.44 -4.55
C PRO A 44 -12.37 9.40 -3.03
N GLU A 45 -13.32 8.73 -2.37
CA GLU A 45 -13.41 8.57 -0.92
C GLU A 45 -12.25 7.71 -0.40
N ALA A 46 -11.99 6.57 -1.04
CA ALA A 46 -10.84 5.72 -0.72
C ALA A 46 -9.51 6.47 -0.94
N GLY A 47 -9.37 7.19 -2.05
CA GLY A 47 -8.20 8.03 -2.30
C GLY A 47 -8.00 9.13 -1.24
N ALA A 48 -9.08 9.73 -0.75
CA ALA A 48 -9.02 10.74 0.31
C ALA A 48 -8.56 10.16 1.66
N GLU A 49 -9.09 8.99 2.04
CA GLU A 49 -8.66 8.31 3.28
C GLU A 49 -7.20 7.86 3.18
N TYR A 50 -6.78 7.31 2.03
CA TYR A 50 -5.39 6.94 1.79
C TYR A 50 -4.43 8.13 1.95
N ASN A 51 -4.74 9.27 1.33
CA ASN A 51 -3.94 10.49 1.46
C ASN A 51 -3.89 11.02 2.90
N LYS A 52 -5.00 10.95 3.64
CA LYS A 52 -5.02 11.32 5.07
C LYS A 52 -4.07 10.44 5.88
N LEU A 53 -4.15 9.13 5.72
CA LEU A 53 -3.28 8.17 6.43
C LEU A 53 -1.81 8.34 6.06
N GLN A 54 -1.49 8.65 4.81
CA GLN A 54 -0.13 8.98 4.39
C GLN A 54 0.41 10.24 5.07
N LYS A 55 -0.41 11.30 5.20
CA LYS A 55 -0.02 12.52 5.92
C LYS A 55 0.22 12.25 7.41
N GLU A 56 -0.61 11.43 8.03
CA GLU A 56 -0.43 11.00 9.42
C GLU A 56 0.86 10.18 9.60
N MET A 57 1.15 9.24 8.69
CA MET A 57 2.38 8.44 8.74
C MET A 57 3.62 9.31 8.49
N LEU A 58 3.56 10.24 7.53
CA LEU A 58 4.66 11.18 7.26
C LEU A 58 5.03 11.97 8.52
N ALA A 59 4.04 12.51 9.23
CA ALA A 59 4.27 13.25 10.47
C ALA A 59 4.95 12.39 11.54
N LYS A 60 4.55 11.12 11.67
CA LYS A 60 5.20 10.16 12.60
C LYS A 60 6.66 9.92 12.22
N VAL A 61 6.93 9.57 10.95
CA VAL A 61 8.29 9.31 10.45
C VAL A 61 9.20 10.53 10.59
N GLU A 62 8.69 11.74 10.32
CA GLU A 62 9.46 12.98 10.48
C GLU A 62 9.82 13.24 11.96
N ALA A 63 8.92 12.93 12.89
CA ALA A 63 9.15 13.09 14.33
C ALA A 63 10.10 12.04 14.93
N THR A 64 10.18 10.84 14.34
CA THR A 64 11.00 9.74 14.89
C THR A 64 12.51 9.98 14.68
N PRO A 65 13.35 9.93 15.73
CA PRO A 65 14.80 10.10 15.59
C PRO A 65 15.44 8.94 14.82
N VAL A 66 16.56 9.23 14.16
CA VAL A 66 17.39 8.23 13.48
C VAL A 66 18.32 7.58 14.51
N ARG A 67 18.28 6.24 14.65
CA ARG A 67 19.18 5.50 15.56
C ARG A 67 20.53 5.14 14.92
N ASP A 68 20.53 4.83 13.63
CA ASP A 68 21.72 4.35 12.90
C ASP A 68 21.68 4.66 11.38
N GLU A 69 22.66 4.17 10.63
CA GLU A 69 22.75 4.41 9.18
C GLU A 69 21.61 3.77 8.38
N ILE A 70 21.02 2.66 8.88
CA ILE A 70 19.87 2.03 8.22
C ILE A 70 18.64 2.92 8.38
N ASP A 71 18.42 3.46 9.58
CA ASP A 71 17.35 4.42 9.84
C ASP A 71 17.44 5.68 8.97
N LYS A 72 18.66 6.15 8.62
CA LYS A 72 18.82 7.27 7.68
C LYS A 72 18.22 6.95 6.32
N VAL A 73 18.44 5.73 5.82
CA VAL A 73 17.90 5.28 4.54
C VAL A 73 16.39 5.10 4.64
N THR A 74 15.90 4.42 5.67
CA THR A 74 14.45 4.23 5.90
C THR A 74 13.72 5.57 5.97
N LYS A 75 14.22 6.51 6.79
CA LYS A 75 13.61 7.83 6.94
C LYS A 75 13.63 8.61 5.62
N LEU A 76 14.74 8.59 4.88
CA LEU A 76 14.82 9.25 3.58
C LEU A 76 13.82 8.66 2.56
N ALA A 77 13.76 7.33 2.47
CA ALA A 77 12.89 6.65 1.52
C ALA A 77 11.41 6.87 1.85
N MET A 78 11.01 6.71 3.12
CA MET A 78 9.63 6.90 3.54
C MET A 78 9.20 8.36 3.39
N THR A 79 10.00 9.33 3.84
CA THR A 79 9.63 10.74 3.74
C THR A 79 9.53 11.22 2.30
N SER A 80 10.46 10.82 1.42
CA SER A 80 10.41 11.19 0.00
C SER A 80 9.20 10.56 -0.72
N THR A 81 8.92 9.29 -0.45
CA THR A 81 7.77 8.57 -1.03
C THR A 81 6.43 9.17 -0.57
N LEU A 82 6.26 9.38 0.73
CA LEU A 82 5.00 9.90 1.29
C LEU A 82 4.73 11.35 0.86
N LYS A 83 5.78 12.19 0.79
CA LYS A 83 5.66 13.56 0.27
C LYS A 83 5.25 13.58 -1.20
N LEU A 84 5.93 12.81 -2.03
CA LEU A 84 5.61 12.72 -3.46
C LEU A 84 4.17 12.22 -3.68
N SER A 85 3.73 11.22 -2.91
CA SER A 85 2.35 10.73 -2.98
C SER A 85 1.34 11.82 -2.64
N GLY A 86 1.60 12.62 -1.60
CA GLY A 86 0.78 13.80 -1.27
C GLY A 86 0.75 14.85 -2.38
N GLU A 87 1.91 15.14 -3.00
CA GLU A 87 2.00 16.08 -4.13
C GLU A 87 1.20 15.58 -5.36
N ILE A 88 1.27 14.27 -5.65
CA ILE A 88 0.46 13.64 -6.71
C ILE A 88 -1.03 13.76 -6.38
N TYR A 89 -1.44 13.51 -5.14
CA TYR A 89 -2.83 13.65 -4.72
C TYR A 89 -3.33 15.09 -4.88
N ASP A 90 -2.57 16.05 -4.34
CA ASP A 90 -2.92 17.47 -4.32
C ASP A 90 -2.93 18.07 -5.74
N SER A 91 -2.12 17.55 -6.66
CA SER A 91 -2.14 17.94 -8.08
C SER A 91 -3.41 17.50 -8.84
N GLY A 92 -4.15 16.54 -8.29
CA GLY A 92 -5.32 15.92 -8.93
C GLY A 92 -5.00 14.99 -10.10
N LEU A 93 -3.73 14.66 -10.35
CA LEU A 93 -3.30 13.77 -11.43
C LEU A 93 -3.91 12.37 -11.32
N TRP A 94 -4.11 11.86 -10.10
CA TRP A 94 -4.75 10.58 -9.83
C TRP A 94 -6.17 10.45 -10.41
N ARG A 95 -6.90 11.56 -10.60
CA ARG A 95 -8.27 11.56 -11.15
C ARG A 95 -8.33 11.24 -12.64
N ARG A 96 -7.19 11.27 -13.32
CA ARG A 96 -7.05 11.00 -14.75
C ARG A 96 -6.07 9.87 -15.02
N ASP A 97 -5.86 8.99 -14.03
CA ASP A 97 -4.98 7.84 -14.18
C ASP A 97 -5.63 6.80 -15.11
N LEU A 98 -5.36 6.95 -16.40
CA LEU A 98 -5.79 6.05 -17.45
C LEU A 98 -4.72 6.07 -18.54
N ASN A 99 -4.10 4.92 -18.76
CA ASN A 99 -3.01 4.76 -19.71
C ASN A 99 -2.95 3.30 -20.19
N PRO A 100 -2.13 2.95 -21.21
CA PRO A 100 -2.17 1.63 -21.82
C PRO A 100 -1.39 0.55 -21.06
N ILE A 101 -0.73 0.87 -19.93
CA ILE A 101 0.18 -0.05 -19.24
C ILE A 101 -0.15 -0.26 -17.75
N ALA A 102 -0.42 0.80 -17.00
CA ALA A 102 -0.53 0.75 -15.54
C ALA A 102 -1.55 1.79 -15.04
N SER A 103 -2.83 1.43 -15.06
CA SER A 103 -3.94 2.22 -14.51
C SER A 103 -4.97 1.27 -13.87
N PRO A 104 -5.99 1.78 -13.15
CA PRO A 104 -6.98 0.95 -12.47
C PRO A 104 -7.61 -0.15 -13.35
N ALA A 105 -7.84 0.14 -14.64
CA ALA A 105 -8.43 -0.83 -15.56
C ALA A 105 -7.56 -2.07 -15.77
N GLN A 106 -6.23 -1.92 -15.84
CA GLN A 106 -5.32 -3.06 -15.93
C GLN A 106 -5.17 -3.75 -14.57
N GLY A 107 -5.02 -2.98 -13.49
CA GLY A 107 -4.87 -3.51 -12.12
C GLY A 107 -5.98 -4.49 -11.73
N ILE A 108 -7.25 -4.14 -12.00
CA ILE A 108 -8.41 -5.00 -11.73
C ILE A 108 -8.26 -6.39 -12.39
N ARG A 109 -7.73 -6.45 -13.61
CA ARG A 109 -7.54 -7.71 -14.33
C ARG A 109 -6.28 -8.45 -13.86
N ASP A 110 -5.20 -7.72 -13.61
CA ASP A 110 -3.89 -8.28 -13.27
C ASP A 110 -3.92 -9.10 -11.97
N ILE A 111 -4.77 -8.72 -11.01
CA ILE A 111 -4.80 -9.39 -9.71
C ILE A 111 -5.31 -10.84 -9.76
N PHE A 112 -6.10 -11.19 -10.77
CA PHE A 112 -6.60 -12.56 -10.96
C PHE A 112 -5.47 -13.53 -11.32
N ASP A 113 -4.39 -13.06 -11.95
CA ASP A 113 -3.24 -13.91 -12.31
C ASP A 113 -2.45 -14.37 -11.06
N LEU A 114 -2.54 -13.60 -9.96
CA LEU A 114 -1.89 -13.89 -8.68
C LEU A 114 -2.81 -14.57 -7.67
N SER A 115 -4.12 -14.64 -7.96
CA SER A 115 -5.09 -15.21 -7.04
C SER A 115 -4.88 -16.73 -6.93
N PRO A 116 -4.89 -17.33 -5.72
CA PRO A 116 -4.73 -18.76 -5.56
C PRO A 116 -5.84 -19.54 -6.30
N THR A 117 -5.57 -20.79 -6.69
CA THR A 117 -6.56 -21.66 -7.39
C THR A 117 -6.50 -23.12 -6.93
N ALA A 118 -5.91 -23.39 -5.76
CA ALA A 118 -5.61 -24.75 -5.30
C ALA A 118 -6.81 -25.43 -4.61
N THR A 119 -7.76 -24.66 -4.08
CA THR A 119 -8.91 -25.16 -3.31
C THR A 119 -10.23 -24.64 -3.87
N VAL A 120 -11.35 -25.26 -3.47
CA VAL A 120 -12.70 -24.77 -3.80
C VAL A 120 -12.91 -23.33 -3.29
N GLU A 121 -12.50 -23.06 -2.06
CA GLU A 121 -12.56 -21.71 -1.45
C GLU A 121 -11.80 -20.68 -2.30
N ASN A 122 -10.65 -21.04 -2.87
CA ASN A 122 -9.93 -20.13 -3.76
C ASN A 122 -10.75 -19.74 -4.99
N TRP A 123 -11.41 -20.72 -5.62
CA TRP A 123 -12.29 -20.46 -6.76
C TRP A 123 -13.57 -19.70 -6.35
N GLU A 124 -14.10 -19.94 -5.15
CA GLU A 124 -15.22 -19.16 -4.61
C GLU A 124 -14.84 -17.69 -4.40
N ASN A 125 -13.65 -17.40 -3.88
CA ASN A 125 -13.14 -16.05 -3.71
C ASN A 125 -12.97 -15.33 -5.07
N ILE A 126 -12.36 -16.00 -6.05
CA ILE A 126 -12.25 -15.48 -7.43
C ILE A 126 -13.64 -15.18 -8.02
N SER A 127 -14.65 -16.01 -7.75
CA SER A 127 -15.99 -15.81 -8.31
C SER A 127 -16.77 -14.61 -7.71
N LYS A 128 -16.39 -14.16 -6.51
CA LYS A 128 -17.01 -13.03 -5.81
C LYS A 128 -16.34 -11.69 -6.15
N ARG A 129 -15.05 -11.75 -6.49
CA ARG A 129 -14.20 -10.61 -6.78
C ARG A 129 -14.65 -9.89 -8.06
#